data_AF-A0A534XI93-F1
#
_entry.id   AF-A0A534XI93-F1
#
_cell.length_a   1.000
_cell.length_b   1.000
_cell.length_c   1.000
_cell.angle_alpha   90.00
_cell.angle_beta   90.00
_cell.angle_gamma   90.00
#
_symmetry.space_group_name_H-M   'P 1'
#
loop_
_entity.id
_entity.type
_entity.pdbx_description
1 polymer ?
#
loop_
_entity_poly.entity_id
_entity_poly.type
_entity_poly.pdbx_seq_one_letter_code
_entity_poly.pdbx_strand_id
1 'polypeptide(L)'
;MQQATNARAFLRRLHPWIGKAVHARWTVRRSFYQSEVDALLMALDAEPGRMPPELSLRLQGLLGRLYREWFPPTWRRNPTYAEVVRDFRWWLGVAERWSETPVKNGRPRRTAREPRADQPKRLLRLLGLRHECTASEFMARWRRFLKAHHPDLNPDQTPDERRDFAEAVALWRR
;
A
#
# COMPACT_ATOMS: atom_id res chain seq x y z
N MET A 1 -26.68 21.24 -6.02
CA MET A 1 -26.94 20.84 -4.62
C MET A 1 -26.10 19.65 -4.12
N GLN A 2 -25.16 19.07 -4.87
CA GLN A 2 -24.45 17.84 -4.45
C GLN A 2 -23.07 18.05 -3.79
N GLN A 3 -22.67 19.28 -3.45
CA GLN A 3 -21.29 19.56 -3.03
C GLN A 3 -20.95 18.98 -1.65
N ALA A 4 -21.84 19.07 -0.65
CA ALA A 4 -21.61 18.52 0.69
C ALA A 4 -21.58 16.98 0.67
N THR A 5 -22.56 16.35 0.02
CA THR A 5 -22.62 14.89 -0.14
C THR A 5 -21.38 14.33 -0.84
N ASN A 6 -20.92 14.97 -1.92
CA ASN A 6 -19.73 14.54 -2.66
C ASN A 6 -18.45 14.70 -1.83
N ALA A 7 -18.32 15.80 -1.08
CA ALA A 7 -17.19 16.00 -0.19
C ALA A 7 -17.17 14.99 0.96
N ARG A 8 -18.33 14.71 1.56
CA ARG A 8 -18.48 13.69 2.60
C ARG A 8 -18.07 12.32 2.09
N ALA A 9 -18.60 11.91 0.94
CA ALA A 9 -18.27 10.62 0.34
C ALA A 9 -16.77 10.51 0.03
N PHE A 10 -16.17 11.59 -0.47
CA PHE A 10 -14.74 11.68 -0.73
C PHE A 10 -13.90 11.54 0.55
N LEU A 11 -14.22 12.31 1.60
CA LEU A 11 -13.50 12.24 2.87
C LEU A 11 -13.63 10.86 3.54
N ARG A 12 -14.81 10.22 3.48
CA ARG A 12 -14.99 8.86 4.00
C ARG A 12 -14.08 7.85 3.31
N ARG A 13 -13.84 8.01 2.00
CA ARG A 13 -12.88 7.17 1.25
C ARG A 13 -11.44 7.49 1.60
N LEU A 14 -11.11 8.76 1.79
CA LEU A 14 -9.75 9.21 2.11
C LEU A 14 -9.32 8.85 3.55
N HIS A 15 -10.23 8.93 4.51
CA HIS A 15 -9.93 8.84 5.94
C HIS A 15 -9.12 7.60 6.35
N PRO A 16 -9.47 6.37 5.94
CA PRO A 16 -8.73 5.17 6.32
C PRO A 16 -7.28 5.17 5.84
N TRP A 17 -7.00 5.89 4.74
CA TRP A 17 -5.68 5.94 4.15
C TRP A 17 -4.72 6.88 4.86
N ILE A 18 -5.23 7.85 5.63
CA ILE A 18 -4.40 8.76 6.44
C ILE A 18 -3.59 7.96 7.47
N GLY A 19 -4.15 6.89 8.01
CA GLY A 19 -3.44 5.98 8.92
C GLY A 19 -2.59 4.90 8.22
N LYS A 20 -2.95 4.52 6.99
CA LYS A 20 -2.34 3.36 6.29
C LYS A 20 -1.21 3.75 5.33
N ALA A 21 -1.23 4.95 4.79
CA ALA A 21 -0.31 5.34 3.75
C ALA A 21 1.08 5.62 4.35
N VAL A 22 2.08 4.84 3.92
CA VAL A 22 3.46 4.97 4.36
C VAL A 22 4.12 6.10 3.57
N HIS A 23 4.16 7.28 4.15
CA HIS A 23 4.85 8.44 3.59
C HIS A 23 5.98 8.88 4.51
N ALA A 24 7.19 8.96 3.96
CA ALA A 24 8.40 9.37 4.69
C ALA A 24 8.47 10.89 4.97
N ARG A 25 7.49 11.66 4.48
CA ARG A 25 7.60 13.14 4.37
C ARG A 25 6.58 13.91 5.20
N TRP A 26 5.85 13.25 6.10
CA TRP A 26 4.85 13.95 6.91
C TRP A 26 5.56 14.84 7.91
N THR A 27 5.34 16.14 7.76
CA THR A 27 5.88 17.15 8.68
C THR A 27 4.92 17.39 9.84
N VAL A 28 3.65 17.04 9.68
CA VAL A 28 2.62 17.11 10.72
C VAL A 28 2.28 15.71 11.23
N ARG A 29 1.97 15.59 12.53
CA ARG A 29 1.55 14.31 13.13
C ARG A 29 0.30 13.77 12.44
N ARG A 30 0.27 12.47 12.17
CA ARG A 30 -0.86 11.85 11.46
C ARG A 30 -2.21 12.06 12.15
N SER A 31 -2.19 12.04 13.48
CA SER A 31 -3.36 12.27 14.32
C SER A 31 -4.04 13.61 14.06
N PHE A 32 -3.28 14.65 13.70
CA PHE A 32 -3.86 15.95 13.33
C PHE A 32 -4.78 15.83 12.11
N TYR A 33 -4.31 15.15 11.06
CA TYR A 33 -5.09 14.96 9.84
C TYR A 33 -6.32 14.08 10.07
N GLN A 34 -6.21 13.06 10.92
CA GLN A 34 -7.34 12.21 11.29
C GLN A 34 -8.41 13.02 12.04
N SER A 35 -8.03 13.73 13.11
CA SER A 35 -8.95 14.56 13.88
C SER A 35 -9.61 15.66 13.05
N GLU A 36 -8.86 16.27 12.11
CA GLU A 36 -9.40 17.30 11.22
C GLU A 36 -10.39 16.73 10.20
N VAL A 37 -10.12 15.53 9.67
CA VAL A 37 -11.08 14.82 8.80
C VAL A 37 -12.33 14.40 9.57
N ASP A 38 -12.19 13.90 10.79
CA ASP A 38 -13.33 13.54 11.65
C ASP A 38 -14.20 14.77 11.95
N ALA A 39 -13.60 15.91 12.28
CA ALA A 39 -14.31 17.16 12.50
C ALA A 39 -15.04 17.65 11.25
N LEU A 40 -14.42 17.54 10.07
CA LEU A 40 -15.07 17.89 8.80
C LEU A 40 -16.21 16.93 8.45
N LEU A 41 -16.05 15.64 8.71
CA LEU A 41 -17.12 14.65 8.50
C LEU A 41 -18.32 14.94 9.39
N MET A 42 -18.10 15.24 10.67
CA MET A 42 -19.17 15.65 11.59
C MET A 42 -19.90 16.91 11.10
N ALA A 43 -19.14 17.93 10.68
CA ALA A 43 -19.73 19.17 10.14
C ALA A 43 -20.52 18.92 8.84
N LEU A 44 -20.04 18.03 7.96
CA LEU A 44 -20.73 17.68 6.72
C LEU A 44 -21.98 16.82 6.95
N ASP A 45 -22.01 16.01 8.01
CA ASP A 45 -23.19 15.23 8.38
C ASP A 45 -24.32 16.11 8.93
N ALA A 46 -23.99 17.29 9.50
CA ALA A 46 -24.97 18.30 9.91
C ALA A 46 -25.58 19.08 8.73
N GLU A 47 -24.99 18.99 7.53
CA GLU A 47 -25.35 19.82 6.37
C GLU A 47 -25.92 18.97 5.20
N PRO A 48 -27.26 18.82 5.09
CA PRO A 48 -27.89 17.97 4.07
C PRO A 48 -27.88 18.56 2.65
N GLY A 49 -27.46 19.82 2.49
CA GLY A 49 -27.64 20.60 1.26
C GLY A 49 -26.34 21.17 0.66
N ARG A 50 -26.33 22.49 0.45
CA ARG A 50 -25.15 23.19 -0.07
C ARG A 50 -24.14 23.35 1.05
N MET A 51 -22.89 23.03 0.75
CA MET A 51 -21.79 23.24 1.69
C MET A 51 -21.60 24.74 1.99
N PRO A 52 -21.54 25.15 3.28
CA PRO A 52 -21.18 26.51 3.65
C PRO A 52 -19.80 26.92 3.09
N PRO A 53 -19.59 28.19 2.69
CA PRO A 53 -18.31 28.66 2.15
C PRO A 53 -17.12 28.42 3.09
N GLU A 54 -17.32 28.60 4.38
CA GLU A 54 -16.30 28.41 5.43
C GLU A 54 -15.88 26.95 5.51
N LEU A 55 -16.85 26.04 5.43
CA LEU A 55 -16.61 24.60 5.43
C LEU A 55 -15.87 24.15 4.16
N SER A 56 -16.23 24.75 3.01
CA SER A 56 -15.52 24.56 1.75
C SER A 56 -14.08 25.02 1.83
N LEU A 57 -13.83 26.21 2.39
CA LEU A 57 -12.48 26.75 2.57
C LEU A 57 -11.64 25.87 3.50
N ARG A 58 -12.23 25.39 4.62
CA ARG A 58 -11.56 24.48 5.55
C ARG A 58 -11.17 23.16 4.87
N LEU A 59 -12.08 22.58 4.10
CA LEU A 59 -11.79 21.38 3.29
C LEU A 59 -10.67 21.62 2.27
N GLN A 60 -10.70 22.75 1.55
CA GLN A 60 -9.66 23.12 0.60
C GLN A 60 -8.30 23.28 1.28
N GLY A 61 -8.25 23.95 2.44
CA GLY A 61 -7.04 24.14 3.23
C GLY A 61 -6.44 22.82 3.74
N LEU A 62 -7.29 21.92 4.25
CA LEU A 62 -6.89 20.58 4.65
C LEU A 62 -6.27 19.82 3.47
N LEU A 63 -7.00 19.72 2.34
CA LEU A 63 -6.54 18.95 1.19
C LEU A 63 -5.28 19.55 0.55
N GLY A 64 -5.15 20.87 0.51
CA GLY A 64 -3.95 21.53 0.02
C GLY A 64 -2.72 21.32 0.92
N ARG A 65 -2.90 21.21 2.24
CA ARG A 65 -1.81 20.84 3.15
C ARG A 65 -1.45 19.36 2.98
N LEU A 66 -2.45 18.50 3.00
CA LEU A 66 -2.27 17.06 2.82
C LEU A 66 -1.55 16.75 1.50
N TYR A 67 -1.94 17.42 0.41
CA TYR A 67 -1.35 17.24 -0.91
C TYR A 67 0.17 17.48 -0.93
N ARG A 68 0.64 18.53 -0.24
CA ARG A 68 2.07 18.88 -0.15
C ARG A 68 2.90 17.85 0.60
N GLU A 69 2.30 17.12 1.51
CA GLU A 69 2.95 16.05 2.27
C GLU A 69 2.83 14.68 1.58
N TRP A 70 1.74 14.46 0.86
CA TRP A 70 1.38 13.19 0.25
C TRP A 70 2.03 12.98 -1.12
N PHE A 71 2.05 14.04 -1.94
CA PHE A 71 2.62 14.02 -3.29
C PHE A 71 3.98 14.74 -3.30
N PRO A 72 4.94 14.28 -4.12
CA PRO A 72 6.24 14.94 -4.21
C PRO A 72 6.09 16.36 -4.82
N PRO A 73 6.94 17.33 -4.45
CA PRO A 73 6.90 18.70 -5.01
C PRO A 73 7.03 18.77 -6.53
N THR A 74 7.62 17.75 -7.16
CA THR A 74 7.76 17.62 -8.61
C THR A 74 6.48 17.13 -9.30
N TRP A 75 5.46 16.73 -8.55
CA TRP A 75 4.22 16.19 -9.11
C TRP A 75 3.42 17.24 -9.89
N ARG A 76 3.18 18.41 -9.26
CA ARG A 76 2.59 19.59 -9.90
C ARG A 76 3.13 20.86 -9.27
N ARG A 77 3.35 21.88 -10.10
CA ARG A 77 3.70 23.24 -9.65
C ARG A 77 2.41 24.03 -9.45
N ASN A 78 2.12 24.42 -8.20
CA ASN A 78 0.95 25.23 -7.81
C ASN A 78 -0.40 24.68 -8.30
N PRO A 79 -0.82 23.48 -7.86
CA PRO A 79 -2.06 22.85 -8.32
C PRO A 79 -3.30 23.65 -7.87
N THR A 80 -4.30 23.70 -8.75
CA THR A 80 -5.64 24.19 -8.39
C THR A 80 -6.37 23.20 -7.49
N TYR A 81 -7.40 23.65 -6.78
CA TYR A 81 -8.19 22.74 -5.93
C TYR A 81 -8.79 21.56 -6.70
N ALA A 82 -9.27 21.80 -7.93
CA ALA A 82 -9.81 20.74 -8.78
C ALA A 82 -8.74 19.68 -9.13
N GLU A 83 -7.50 20.10 -9.35
CA GLU A 83 -6.37 19.18 -9.61
C GLU A 83 -5.97 18.40 -8.37
N VAL A 84 -5.95 19.04 -7.20
CA VAL A 84 -5.72 18.35 -5.91
C VAL A 84 -6.74 17.23 -5.71
N VAL A 85 -8.04 17.53 -5.89
CA VAL A 85 -9.10 16.54 -5.77
C VAL A 85 -8.96 15.42 -6.82
N ARG A 86 -8.62 15.77 -8.07
CA ARG A 86 -8.42 14.79 -9.15
C ARG A 86 -7.30 13.81 -8.83
N ASP A 87 -6.17 14.32 -8.37
CA ASP A 87 -4.98 13.52 -8.08
C ASP A 87 -5.23 12.61 -6.85
N PHE A 88 -5.90 13.12 -5.81
CA PHE A 88 -6.34 12.27 -4.70
C PHE A 88 -7.33 11.19 -5.14
N ARG A 89 -8.29 11.50 -6.03
CA ARG A 89 -9.22 10.49 -6.57
C ARG A 89 -8.49 9.40 -7.36
N TRP A 90 -7.50 9.79 -8.18
CA TRP A 90 -6.63 8.84 -8.86
C TRP A 90 -5.88 7.96 -7.86
N TRP A 91 -5.24 8.57 -6.86
CA TRP A 91 -4.48 7.85 -5.84
C TRP A 91 -5.37 6.88 -5.05
N LEU A 92 -6.58 7.32 -4.65
CA LEU A 92 -7.56 6.46 -3.98
C LEU A 92 -7.95 5.26 -4.84
N GLY A 93 -8.17 5.46 -6.14
CA GLY A 93 -8.44 4.34 -7.05
C GLY A 93 -7.27 3.35 -7.17
N VAL A 94 -6.03 3.81 -7.03
CA VAL A 94 -4.84 2.93 -6.97
C VAL A 94 -4.78 2.19 -5.63
N ALA A 95 -4.94 2.92 -4.52
CA ALA A 95 -4.84 2.40 -3.17
C ALA A 95 -5.96 1.39 -2.87
N GLU A 96 -7.20 1.69 -3.27
CA GLU A 96 -8.36 0.80 -3.12
C GLU A 96 -8.11 -0.54 -3.82
N ARG A 97 -7.56 -0.53 -5.05
CA ARG A 97 -7.15 -1.76 -5.77
C ARG A 97 -6.04 -2.55 -5.06
N TRP A 98 -5.16 -1.89 -4.31
CA TRP A 98 -4.17 -2.58 -3.48
C TRP A 98 -4.79 -3.18 -2.21
N SER A 99 -5.86 -2.58 -1.69
CA SER A 99 -6.63 -3.11 -0.55
C SER A 99 -7.69 -4.13 -0.92
N GLU A 100 -8.07 -4.20 -2.20
CA GLU A 100 -8.81 -5.34 -2.74
C GLU A 100 -7.92 -6.57 -2.58
N THR A 101 -8.07 -7.24 -1.43
CA THR A 101 -7.79 -8.67 -1.36
C THR A 101 -8.48 -9.27 -2.57
N PRO A 102 -7.77 -10.00 -3.45
CA PRO A 102 -8.41 -10.60 -4.60
C PRO A 102 -9.60 -11.35 -4.05
N VAL A 103 -10.81 -10.95 -4.48
CA VAL A 103 -12.03 -11.67 -4.13
C VAL A 103 -11.71 -13.09 -4.54
N LYS A 104 -11.50 -13.96 -3.56
CA LYS A 104 -11.48 -15.40 -3.79
C LYS A 104 -12.91 -15.70 -4.21
N ASN A 105 -13.22 -15.44 -5.49
CA ASN A 105 -14.37 -15.99 -6.15
C ASN A 105 -14.26 -17.46 -5.84
N GLY A 106 -15.18 -17.92 -4.99
CA GLY A 106 -15.29 -19.30 -4.56
C GLY A 106 -15.57 -20.13 -5.78
N ARG A 107 -14.54 -20.43 -6.57
CA ARG A 107 -14.54 -21.65 -7.36
C ARG A 107 -14.64 -22.76 -6.32
N PRO A 108 -15.62 -23.68 -6.43
CA PRO A 108 -15.66 -24.82 -5.55
C PRO A 108 -14.27 -25.44 -5.62
N ARG A 109 -13.69 -25.64 -4.42
CA ARG A 109 -12.36 -26.19 -4.21
C ARG A 109 -12.34 -27.59 -4.81
N ARG A 110 -12.14 -27.69 -6.13
CA ARG A 110 -11.51 -28.85 -6.72
C ARG A 110 -10.18 -28.91 -6.00
N THR A 111 -10.01 -29.95 -5.21
CA THR A 111 -8.74 -30.41 -4.64
C THR A 111 -7.80 -30.75 -5.79
N ALA A 112 -7.37 -29.74 -6.55
CA ALA A 112 -6.17 -29.82 -7.35
C ALA A 112 -5.04 -29.87 -6.33
N ARG A 113 -4.44 -31.05 -6.18
CA ARG A 113 -3.24 -31.23 -5.37
C ARG A 113 -2.28 -30.10 -5.75
N GLU A 114 -1.84 -29.35 -4.75
CA GLU A 114 -0.92 -28.25 -4.98
C GLU A 114 0.32 -28.79 -5.70
N PRO A 115 0.75 -28.16 -6.82
CA PRO A 115 1.92 -28.65 -7.53
C PRO A 115 3.15 -28.57 -6.61
N ARG A 116 3.94 -29.64 -6.63
CA ARG A 116 5.26 -29.66 -5.96
C ARG A 116 6.13 -28.57 -6.57
N ALA A 117 7.00 -27.97 -5.76
CA ALA A 117 7.97 -27.01 -6.25
C ALA A 117 8.97 -27.73 -7.18
N ASP A 118 8.93 -27.44 -8.47
CA ASP A 118 9.90 -27.95 -9.44
C ASP A 118 11.21 -27.15 -9.33
N GLN A 119 11.97 -27.41 -8.25
CA GLN A 119 13.20 -26.72 -7.93
C GLN A 119 14.35 -27.71 -7.70
N PRO A 120 15.61 -27.33 -8.00
CA PRO A 120 16.75 -28.21 -7.76
C PRO A 120 16.86 -28.63 -6.29
N LYS A 121 17.18 -29.91 -6.04
CA LYS A 121 17.38 -30.47 -4.68
C LYS A 121 18.41 -29.67 -3.86
N ARG A 122 19.40 -29.07 -4.52
CA ARG A 122 20.42 -28.24 -3.88
C ARG A 122 19.83 -26.93 -3.36
N LEU A 123 18.97 -26.26 -4.14
CA LEU A 123 18.25 -25.07 -3.71
C LEU A 123 17.28 -25.37 -2.56
N LEU A 124 16.55 -26.47 -2.64
CA LEU A 124 15.66 -26.89 -1.55
C LEU A 124 16.42 -27.13 -0.25
N ARG A 125 17.63 -27.73 -0.31
CA ARG A 125 18.50 -27.90 0.86
C ARG A 125 19.00 -26.58 1.44
N LEU A 126 19.46 -25.64 0.60
CA LEU A 126 19.87 -24.30 1.04
C LEU A 126 18.73 -23.58 1.79
N LEU A 127 17.49 -23.77 1.35
CA LEU A 127 16.31 -23.18 1.98
C LEU A 127 15.78 -24.00 3.18
N GLY A 128 16.39 -25.13 3.51
CA GLY A 128 15.92 -26.04 4.56
C GLY A 128 14.55 -26.64 4.28
N LEU A 129 14.22 -26.84 3.00
CA LEU A 129 12.95 -27.41 2.52
C LEU A 129 13.12 -28.88 2.13
N ARG A 130 12.05 -29.65 2.34
CA ARG A 130 11.96 -31.04 1.88
C ARG A 130 11.73 -31.07 0.37
N HIS A 131 12.14 -32.16 -0.29
CA HIS A 131 11.97 -32.32 -1.74
C HIS A 131 10.50 -32.29 -2.19
N GLU A 132 9.58 -32.67 -1.31
CA GLU A 132 8.14 -32.73 -1.59
C GLU A 132 7.41 -31.43 -1.28
N CYS A 133 8.12 -30.33 -0.96
CA CYS A 133 7.49 -29.07 -0.60
C CYS A 133 6.61 -28.55 -1.73
N THR A 134 5.52 -27.90 -1.35
CA THR A 134 4.61 -27.31 -2.32
C THR A 134 5.15 -26.00 -2.89
N ALA A 135 4.65 -25.58 -4.05
CA ALA A 135 5.06 -24.31 -4.65
C ALA A 135 4.86 -23.11 -3.69
N SER A 136 3.77 -23.10 -2.89
CA SER A 136 3.53 -22.03 -1.91
C SER A 136 4.54 -22.06 -0.77
N GLU A 137 4.88 -23.24 -0.25
CA GLU A 137 5.89 -23.40 0.81
C GLU A 137 7.25 -22.92 0.35
N PHE A 138 7.64 -23.29 -0.86
CA PHE A 138 8.87 -22.80 -1.49
C PHE A 138 8.86 -21.27 -1.60
N MET A 139 7.82 -20.67 -2.17
CA MET A 139 7.75 -19.21 -2.36
C MET A 139 7.70 -18.43 -1.04
N ALA A 140 7.09 -18.99 0.00
CA ALA A 140 7.11 -18.38 1.34
C ALA A 140 8.52 -18.39 1.93
N ARG A 141 9.25 -19.51 1.82
CA ARG A 141 10.62 -19.63 2.32
C ARG A 141 11.61 -18.82 1.49
N TRP A 142 11.46 -18.81 0.17
CA TRP A 142 12.27 -18.03 -0.77
C TRP A 142 12.22 -16.53 -0.45
N ARG A 143 11.03 -15.97 -0.21
CA ARG A 143 10.90 -14.56 0.20
C ARG A 143 11.58 -14.26 1.53
N ARG A 144 11.50 -15.16 2.50
CA ARG A 144 12.20 -15.02 3.80
C ARG A 144 13.71 -15.08 3.62
N PHE A 145 14.20 -16.02 2.81
CA PHE A 145 15.61 -16.17 2.46
C PHE A 145 16.14 -14.90 1.79
N LEU A 146 15.46 -14.38 0.76
CA LEU A 146 15.85 -13.13 0.11
C LEU A 146 15.94 -11.99 1.12
N LYS A 147 14.95 -11.81 2.00
CA LYS A 147 14.98 -10.74 3.00
C LYS A 147 16.15 -10.86 3.99
N ALA A 148 16.44 -12.08 4.44
CA ALA A 148 17.51 -12.34 5.41
C ALA A 148 18.91 -12.32 4.79
N HIS A 149 19.02 -12.64 3.49
CA HIS A 149 20.32 -12.84 2.84
C HIS A 149 20.64 -11.82 1.73
N HIS A 150 19.78 -10.83 1.45
CA HIS A 150 20.08 -9.82 0.44
C HIS A 150 21.28 -8.95 0.85
N PRO A 151 22.29 -8.75 -0.03
CA PRO A 151 23.49 -7.96 0.28
C PRO A 151 23.17 -6.50 0.60
N ASP A 152 22.22 -5.88 -0.11
CA ASP A 152 21.79 -4.49 0.19
C ASP A 152 21.11 -4.33 1.55
N LEU A 153 20.51 -5.41 2.09
CA LEU A 153 19.82 -5.38 3.38
C LEU A 153 20.73 -5.83 4.54
N ASN A 154 21.81 -6.56 4.25
CA ASN A 154 22.71 -7.17 5.23
C ASN A 154 24.17 -6.97 4.80
N PRO A 155 24.73 -5.76 4.97
CA PRO A 155 26.07 -5.44 4.49
C PRO A 155 27.18 -6.24 5.20
N ASP A 156 26.94 -6.65 6.45
CA ASP A 156 27.91 -7.33 7.32
C ASP A 156 28.04 -8.85 7.06
N GLN A 157 27.41 -9.36 6.00
CA GLN A 157 27.49 -10.77 5.65
C GLN A 157 28.92 -11.25 5.38
N THR A 158 29.22 -12.43 5.89
CA THR A 158 30.47 -13.14 5.62
C THR A 158 30.59 -13.50 4.13
N PRO A 159 31.83 -13.67 3.63
CA PRO A 159 32.04 -14.11 2.24
C PRO A 159 31.33 -15.42 1.87
N ASP A 160 31.17 -16.32 2.85
CA ASP A 160 30.48 -17.61 2.67
C ASP A 160 28.96 -17.42 2.54
N GLU A 161 28.34 -16.57 3.37
CA GLU A 161 26.91 -16.25 3.25
C GLU A 161 26.56 -15.58 1.92
N ARG A 162 27.46 -14.71 1.41
CA ARG A 162 27.30 -14.09 0.09
C ARG A 162 27.42 -15.12 -1.04
N ARG A 163 28.30 -16.11 -0.89
CA ARG A 163 28.46 -17.22 -1.84
C ARG A 163 27.21 -18.09 -1.86
N ASP A 164 26.68 -18.45 -0.70
CA ASP A 164 25.46 -19.25 -0.57
C ASP A 164 24.24 -18.51 -1.15
N PHE A 165 24.15 -17.20 -0.95
CA PHE A 165 23.12 -16.36 -1.58
C PHE A 165 23.23 -16.35 -3.10
N ALA A 166 24.42 -16.09 -3.64
CA ALA A 166 24.66 -16.08 -5.08
C ALA A 166 24.34 -17.44 -5.72
N GLU A 167 24.72 -18.53 -5.05
CA GLU A 167 24.41 -19.89 -5.48
C GLU A 167 22.89 -20.16 -5.47
N ALA A 168 22.20 -19.78 -4.40
CA ALA A 168 20.76 -19.96 -4.30
C ALA A 168 20.00 -19.21 -5.40
N VAL A 169 20.41 -17.97 -5.70
CA VAL A 169 19.84 -17.17 -6.80
C VAL A 169 20.12 -17.80 -8.17
N ALA A 170 21.32 -18.33 -8.39
CA ALA A 170 21.68 -18.99 -9.64
C ALA A 170 20.92 -20.31 -9.87
N LEU A 171 20.57 -21.02 -8.81
CA LEU A 171 19.83 -22.30 -8.88
C LEU A 171 18.32 -22.13 -9.04
N TRP A 172 17.78 -20.92 -8.87
CA TRP A 172 16.34 -20.70 -8.93
C TRP A 172 15.80 -20.83 -10.37
N ARG A 173 14.86 -21.79 -10.56
CA ARG A 173 14.12 -21.96 -11.81
C ARG A 173 12.82 -21.14 -11.75
N ARG A 174 12.63 -20.21 -12.67
CA ARG A 174 11.42 -19.37 -12.76
C ARG A 174 10.27 -20.07 -13.47
#